data_AF-A0A137QBR6-F1
#
_entry.id   AF-A0A137QBR6-F1
#
_cell.length_a   1.000
_cell.length_b   1.000
_cell.length_c   1.000
_cell.angle_alpha   90.00
_cell.angle_beta   90.00
_cell.angle_gamma   90.00
#
_symmetry.space_group_name_H-M   'P 1'
#
loop_
_entity.id
_entity.type
_entity.pdbx_description
1 polymer ?
#
loop_
_entity_poly.entity_id
_entity_poly.type
_entity_poly.pdbx_seq_one_letter_code
_entity_poly.pdbx_strand_id
1 'polypeptide(L)'
;MHERLLIDDGHGLKPACVLRYTDKHKKSRAGLVISQGQTQDDCYASSVGGGSQTTSNPWAPFTSRIDWEVAKWAKLRGPGSTAVSELLSIDGLTKTLDLSYKNTDELNKVIDMKLPHWPVFQRCVAMLDDGESIVFHVRNIVECIQSLWRDPDLADDLIFEPERHFADEKMETRMYHDMHTGDWWWKTQLTTFRNKTAYPVYLTLGNIPKHVRRKPSRQAQILLAYLPTSKLEHITNKASRRRTSGNLFHACMHEIVKPLESLGKEGIVLVGGDGARQKCFLILAAYVGDYPEQLLVTYVKARKCLKVNELGSTEYKKACAKVGIKPVQHLFWMKLPFVNIYASITPDILHQLYQGLVKHLISWLTDALGYGEIDKRCSQFPPNHHIRYCVARVRCVFTFPEKALNHWFPGTGCQFKYFAYVEWYTPFLQSRLDPLSRLYKILPLMEQGHHKASIVPISYITQSIHLYLKFGPFAPPKWKSASVLNDCNVFYVNPFSNRFPYSTVY
;
A
#
# COMPACT_ATOMS: atom_id res chain seq x y z
N MET A 1 16.27 32.82 2.41
CA MET A 1 15.71 31.63 3.09
C MET A 1 14.93 30.87 2.03
N HIS A 2 15.37 29.70 1.59
CA HIS A 2 14.72 29.02 0.45
C HIS A 2 13.33 28.51 0.83
N GLU A 3 12.34 28.87 0.02
CA GLU A 3 10.96 28.45 0.18
C GLU A 3 10.83 26.94 -0.10
N ARG A 4 10.00 26.27 0.69
CA ARG A 4 9.84 24.81 0.65
C ARG A 4 8.41 24.47 0.32
N LEU A 5 8.15 24.19 -0.96
CA LEU A 5 6.88 23.61 -1.37
C LEU A 5 6.85 22.14 -0.95
N LEU A 6 6.08 21.87 0.11
CA LEU A 6 5.32 20.63 0.17
C LEU A 6 4.36 20.62 -1.01
N ILE A 7 4.25 19.45 -1.63
CA ILE A 7 3.39 19.17 -2.76
C ILE A 7 2.69 17.85 -2.40
N ASP A 8 1.39 17.80 -2.73
CA ASP A 8 0.40 16.78 -2.44
C ASP A 8 0.83 15.36 -2.92
N ASP A 9 -0.11 14.46 -3.20
CA ASP A 9 0.17 13.12 -3.71
C ASP A 9 0.89 13.07 -5.08
N GLY A 10 1.18 14.23 -5.68
CA GLY A 10 2.12 14.41 -6.78
C GLY A 10 1.60 13.95 -8.14
N HIS A 11 0.31 13.61 -8.21
CA HIS A 11 -0.29 13.00 -9.39
C HIS A 11 -0.37 13.96 -10.58
N GLY A 12 0.53 13.78 -11.55
CA GLY A 12 0.56 14.50 -12.83
C GLY A 12 1.53 15.70 -12.87
N LEU A 13 2.01 16.17 -11.71
CA LEU A 13 3.04 17.21 -11.63
C LEU A 13 4.41 16.62 -11.96
N LYS A 14 4.85 16.80 -13.21
CA LYS A 14 6.26 16.56 -13.58
C LYS A 14 7.13 17.68 -13.00
N PRO A 15 8.28 17.40 -12.38
CA PRO A 15 9.23 18.42 -11.96
C PRO A 15 9.77 19.18 -13.16
N ALA A 16 9.98 20.49 -13.03
CA ALA A 16 10.59 21.31 -14.08
C ALA A 16 12.07 20.95 -14.28
N CYS A 17 12.76 20.62 -13.19
CA CYS A 17 14.12 20.10 -13.23
C CYS A 17 14.33 18.94 -12.24
N VAL A 18 15.12 17.95 -12.66
CA VAL A 18 15.58 16.82 -11.84
C VAL A 18 17.11 16.86 -11.83
N LEU A 19 17.69 16.97 -10.64
CA LEU A 19 19.13 16.84 -10.42
C LEU A 19 19.43 15.52 -9.71
N ARG A 20 20.17 14.62 -10.36
CA ARG A 20 20.56 13.32 -9.82
C ARG A 20 21.83 13.40 -8.96
N TYR A 21 22.05 12.39 -8.14
CA TYR A 21 23.24 12.30 -7.31
C TYR A 21 24.50 12.19 -8.17
N THR A 22 24.46 11.38 -9.23
CA THR A 22 25.52 11.20 -10.21
C THR A 22 25.87 12.50 -10.95
N ASP A 23 24.91 13.34 -11.31
CA ASP A 23 25.14 14.64 -11.98
C ASP A 23 26.08 15.55 -11.17
N LYS A 24 25.78 15.68 -9.86
CA LYS A 24 26.56 16.50 -8.93
C LYS A 24 27.86 15.81 -8.49
N HIS A 25 27.86 14.48 -8.40
CA HIS A 25 28.97 13.67 -7.93
C HIS A 25 29.42 12.69 -9.01
N LYS A 26 29.99 13.21 -10.11
CA LYS A 26 30.38 12.44 -11.31
C LYS A 26 31.39 11.29 -11.11
N LYS A 27 31.99 11.16 -9.92
CA LYS A 27 32.84 10.02 -9.51
C LYS A 27 32.08 8.96 -8.68
N SER A 28 30.80 9.19 -8.40
CA SER A 28 29.92 8.25 -7.70
C SER A 28 29.57 7.06 -8.58
N ARG A 29 29.29 5.92 -7.94
CA ARG A 29 28.77 4.71 -8.57
C ARG A 29 27.38 4.34 -8.04
N ALA A 30 26.64 5.32 -7.49
CA ALA A 30 25.23 5.16 -7.12
C ALA A 30 24.39 4.76 -8.36
N GLY A 31 23.43 3.85 -8.19
CA GLY A 31 22.59 3.32 -9.26
C GLY A 31 23.29 2.50 -10.37
N LEU A 32 24.63 2.49 -10.42
CA LEU A 32 25.40 1.94 -11.52
C LEU A 32 25.19 0.43 -11.71
N VAL A 33 24.76 0.03 -12.92
CA VAL A 33 24.75 -1.35 -13.37
C VAL A 33 26.18 -1.86 -13.50
N ILE A 34 26.48 -2.98 -12.85
CA ILE A 34 27.81 -3.62 -12.81
C ILE A 34 28.01 -4.52 -14.04
N SER A 35 26.94 -5.20 -14.46
CA SER A 35 26.85 -5.99 -15.69
C SER A 35 25.38 -6.30 -15.98
N GLN A 36 25.06 -6.62 -17.23
CA GLN A 36 23.78 -7.25 -17.55
C GLN A 36 23.88 -8.76 -17.32
N GLY A 37 22.83 -9.36 -16.78
CA GLY A 37 22.63 -10.80 -16.72
C GLY A 37 21.47 -11.22 -17.61
N GLN A 38 21.02 -12.47 -17.41
CA GLN A 38 19.73 -12.95 -17.91
C GLN A 38 18.59 -12.16 -17.25
N THR A 39 17.50 -11.93 -18.00
CA THR A 39 16.26 -11.33 -17.46
C THR A 39 15.59 -12.29 -16.48
N GLN A 40 14.60 -11.80 -15.73
CA GLN A 40 13.77 -12.67 -14.89
C GLN A 40 12.95 -13.67 -15.73
N ASP A 41 12.59 -13.32 -16.97
CA ASP A 41 11.88 -14.22 -17.90
C ASP A 41 12.80 -15.32 -18.46
N ASP A 42 14.05 -14.98 -18.81
CA ASP A 42 15.09 -15.97 -19.17
C ASP A 42 15.36 -16.94 -17.99
N CYS A 43 15.46 -16.40 -16.78
CA CYS A 43 15.64 -17.17 -15.56
C CYS A 43 14.43 -18.10 -15.29
N TYR A 44 13.21 -17.58 -15.47
CA TYR A 44 11.98 -18.33 -15.34
C TYR A 44 11.94 -19.47 -16.36
N ALA A 45 12.10 -19.18 -17.65
CA ALA A 45 12.12 -20.16 -18.74
C ALA A 45 13.19 -21.24 -18.52
N SER A 46 14.38 -20.86 -18.06
CA SER A 46 15.45 -21.81 -17.72
C SER A 46 15.05 -22.74 -16.55
N SER A 47 14.32 -22.21 -15.56
CA SER A 47 13.87 -22.97 -14.38
C SER A 47 12.70 -23.93 -14.65
N VAL A 48 11.80 -23.59 -15.57
CA VAL A 48 10.60 -24.40 -15.89
C VAL A 48 10.76 -25.28 -17.14
N GLY A 49 11.67 -24.91 -18.04
CA GLY A 49 11.79 -25.46 -19.40
C GLY A 49 12.85 -26.53 -19.61
N GLY A 50 13.69 -26.84 -18.62
CA GLY A 50 14.52 -28.05 -18.65
C GLY A 50 15.72 -28.04 -19.61
N GLY A 51 16.51 -26.96 -19.63
CA GLY A 51 17.92 -27.04 -20.06
C GLY A 51 18.22 -27.30 -21.55
N SER A 52 17.29 -27.02 -22.46
CA SER A 52 17.56 -26.98 -23.91
C SER A 52 16.83 -25.82 -24.58
N GLN A 53 17.36 -25.30 -25.69
CA GLN A 53 16.79 -24.18 -26.46
C GLN A 53 15.56 -24.58 -27.31
N THR A 54 14.82 -25.62 -26.90
CA THR A 54 13.91 -26.37 -27.79
C THR A 54 12.58 -26.80 -27.16
N THR A 55 11.84 -25.85 -26.58
CA THR A 55 10.36 -25.88 -26.62
C THR A 55 9.76 -24.49 -26.31
N SER A 56 9.07 -23.90 -27.28
CA SER A 56 8.40 -22.60 -27.12
C SER A 56 7.05 -22.74 -26.40
N ASN A 57 7.08 -23.05 -25.11
CA ASN A 57 5.90 -23.06 -24.25
C ASN A 57 5.91 -21.87 -23.27
N PRO A 58 5.32 -20.70 -23.63
CA PRO A 58 5.25 -19.54 -22.74
C PRO A 58 4.29 -19.72 -21.55
N TRP A 59 3.61 -20.87 -21.45
CA TRP A 59 2.70 -21.22 -20.36
C TRP A 59 3.32 -22.20 -19.35
N ALA A 60 4.54 -22.69 -19.60
CA ALA A 60 5.26 -23.57 -18.70
C ALA A 60 5.28 -22.99 -17.27
N PRO A 61 5.06 -23.79 -16.21
CA PRO A 61 5.07 -25.25 -16.17
C PRO A 61 3.75 -25.95 -16.57
N PHE A 62 2.73 -25.19 -17.00
CA PHE A 62 1.46 -25.71 -17.52
C PHE A 62 1.63 -26.21 -18.97
N THR A 63 0.83 -27.18 -19.40
CA THR A 63 0.97 -27.83 -20.73
C THR A 63 0.50 -26.94 -21.87
N SER A 64 -0.53 -26.12 -21.62
CA SER A 64 -1.20 -25.32 -22.64
C SER A 64 -1.64 -23.96 -22.11
N ARG A 65 -2.08 -23.09 -23.03
CA ARG A 65 -2.73 -21.82 -22.68
C ARG A 65 -4.00 -22.04 -21.83
N ILE A 66 -4.78 -23.07 -22.14
CA ILE A 66 -6.04 -23.36 -21.44
C ILE A 66 -5.74 -23.84 -20.02
N ASP A 67 -4.74 -24.72 -19.86
CA ASP A 67 -4.23 -25.20 -18.57
C ASP A 67 -3.83 -24.02 -17.65
N TRP A 68 -3.07 -23.05 -18.18
CA TRP A 68 -2.72 -21.83 -17.44
C TRP A 68 -3.91 -20.89 -17.21
N GLU A 69 -4.80 -20.66 -18.17
CA GLU A 69 -5.94 -19.75 -18.01
C GLU A 69 -6.95 -20.25 -16.97
N VAL A 70 -7.21 -21.56 -16.91
CA VAL A 70 -8.05 -22.18 -15.87
C VAL A 70 -7.37 -22.10 -14.50
N ALA A 71 -6.07 -22.42 -14.41
CA ALA A 71 -5.30 -22.29 -13.17
C ALA A 71 -5.31 -20.85 -12.63
N LYS A 72 -5.05 -19.88 -13.51
CA LYS A 72 -5.07 -18.44 -13.22
C LYS A 72 -6.45 -17.96 -12.79
N TRP A 73 -7.52 -18.40 -13.45
CA TRP A 73 -8.90 -18.11 -13.03
C TRP A 73 -9.18 -18.63 -11.62
N ALA A 74 -8.84 -19.91 -11.36
CA ALA A 74 -9.08 -20.55 -10.07
C ALA A 74 -8.34 -19.87 -8.91
N LYS A 75 -7.13 -19.34 -9.13
CA LYS A 75 -6.39 -18.60 -8.09
C LYS A 75 -6.79 -17.13 -7.97
N LEU A 76 -7.07 -16.42 -9.06
CA LEU A 76 -7.38 -14.98 -9.02
C LEU A 76 -8.84 -14.64 -8.71
N ARG A 77 -9.79 -15.54 -8.94
CA ARG A 77 -11.22 -15.31 -8.65
C ARG A 77 -11.65 -15.77 -7.25
N GLY A 78 -10.79 -16.49 -6.53
CA GLY A 78 -11.06 -16.99 -5.19
C GLY A 78 -12.25 -17.94 -4.99
N PRO A 79 -12.67 -18.80 -5.95
CA PRO A 79 -13.52 -19.95 -5.61
C PRO A 79 -12.83 -20.83 -4.57
N GLY A 80 -13.59 -21.41 -3.65
CA GLY A 80 -13.03 -22.33 -2.65
C GLY A 80 -12.46 -23.60 -3.30
N SER A 81 -11.41 -24.17 -2.70
CA SER A 81 -10.73 -25.37 -3.22
C SER A 81 -11.68 -26.54 -3.51
N THR A 82 -12.74 -26.70 -2.71
CA THR A 82 -13.79 -27.71 -2.93
C THR A 82 -14.51 -27.45 -4.25
N ALA A 83 -15.00 -26.23 -4.51
CA ALA A 83 -15.73 -25.88 -5.72
C ALA A 83 -14.87 -25.98 -7.00
N VAL A 84 -13.55 -25.74 -6.89
CA VAL A 84 -12.61 -25.97 -8.00
C VAL A 84 -12.41 -27.47 -8.24
N SER A 85 -12.26 -28.27 -7.19
CA SER A 85 -12.13 -29.73 -7.32
C SER A 85 -13.44 -30.39 -7.80
N GLU A 86 -14.61 -29.88 -7.39
CA GLU A 86 -15.93 -30.29 -7.89
C GLU A 86 -16.07 -30.01 -9.39
N LEU A 87 -15.70 -28.81 -9.84
CA LEU A 87 -15.68 -28.45 -11.26
C LEU A 87 -14.76 -29.37 -12.07
N LEU A 88 -13.55 -29.66 -11.57
CA LEU A 88 -12.59 -30.56 -12.23
C LEU A 88 -13.02 -32.05 -12.18
N SER A 89 -13.97 -32.39 -11.31
CA SER A 89 -14.55 -33.74 -11.20
C SER A 89 -15.72 -34.00 -12.16
N ILE A 90 -16.12 -33.00 -12.96
CA ILE A 90 -17.09 -33.20 -14.05
C ILE A 90 -16.45 -34.14 -15.09
N ASP A 91 -17.13 -35.25 -15.39
CA ASP A 91 -16.59 -36.27 -16.29
C ASP A 91 -16.24 -35.71 -17.68
N GLY A 92 -15.14 -36.18 -18.23
CA GLY A 92 -14.57 -35.70 -19.48
C GLY A 92 -14.00 -34.26 -19.45
N LEU A 93 -14.27 -33.41 -18.46
CA LEU A 93 -13.90 -31.98 -18.52
C LEU A 93 -12.38 -31.77 -18.54
N THR A 94 -11.65 -32.36 -17.59
CA THR A 94 -10.18 -32.28 -17.49
C THR A 94 -9.48 -32.81 -18.73
N LYS A 95 -10.05 -33.86 -19.37
CA LYS A 95 -9.57 -34.44 -20.63
C LYS A 95 -9.91 -33.60 -21.86
N THR A 96 -11.06 -32.92 -21.87
CA THR A 96 -11.50 -32.04 -22.96
C THR A 96 -10.72 -30.72 -22.99
N LEU A 97 -10.29 -30.24 -21.82
CA LEU A 97 -9.50 -29.02 -21.66
C LEU A 97 -7.97 -29.25 -21.60
N ASP A 98 -7.52 -30.50 -21.68
CA ASP A 98 -6.12 -30.94 -21.58
C ASP A 98 -5.36 -30.34 -20.38
N LEU A 99 -5.97 -30.46 -19.19
CA LEU A 99 -5.43 -29.90 -17.95
C LEU A 99 -4.38 -30.81 -17.32
N SER A 100 -3.28 -30.23 -16.82
CA SER A 100 -2.18 -30.95 -16.18
C SER A 100 -2.46 -31.37 -14.73
N TYR A 101 -3.67 -31.10 -14.23
CA TYR A 101 -4.13 -31.37 -12.86
C TYR A 101 -5.61 -31.76 -12.84
N LYS A 102 -5.99 -32.69 -11.96
CA LYS A 102 -7.36 -33.22 -11.82
C LYS A 102 -8.13 -32.65 -10.63
N ASN A 103 -7.45 -31.92 -9.74
CA ASN A 103 -8.00 -31.36 -8.51
C ASN A 103 -7.14 -30.19 -8.04
N THR A 104 -7.62 -29.45 -7.03
CA THR A 104 -6.92 -28.28 -6.51
C THR A 104 -5.56 -28.61 -5.88
N ASP A 105 -5.35 -29.83 -5.37
CA ASP A 105 -4.09 -30.22 -4.70
C ASP A 105 -2.99 -30.60 -5.69
N GLU A 106 -3.35 -31.19 -6.84
CA GLU A 106 -2.44 -31.33 -7.98
C GLU A 106 -2.06 -29.97 -8.58
N LEU A 107 -3.02 -29.05 -8.71
CA LEU A 107 -2.74 -27.67 -9.11
C LEU A 107 -1.81 -26.95 -8.11
N ASN A 108 -2.02 -27.14 -6.80
CA ASN A 108 -1.13 -26.62 -5.77
C ASN A 108 0.28 -27.22 -5.94
N LYS A 109 0.42 -28.54 -6.09
CA LYS A 109 1.73 -29.20 -6.31
C LYS A 109 2.46 -28.69 -7.56
N VAL A 110 1.75 -28.39 -8.65
CA VAL A 110 2.36 -27.77 -9.85
C VAL A 110 2.90 -26.37 -9.53
N ILE A 111 2.11 -25.55 -8.82
CA ILE A 111 2.50 -24.21 -8.39
C ILE A 111 3.69 -24.25 -7.42
N ASP A 112 3.63 -25.08 -6.38
CA ASP A 112 4.59 -25.11 -5.28
C ASP A 112 5.92 -25.79 -5.66
N MET A 113 5.91 -26.75 -6.60
CA MET A 113 7.10 -27.54 -6.97
C MET A 113 7.73 -27.16 -8.30
N LYS A 114 6.98 -26.61 -9.28
CA LYS A 114 7.50 -26.33 -10.63
C LYS A 114 7.70 -24.85 -10.94
N LEU A 115 7.13 -23.91 -10.18
CA LEU A 115 7.45 -22.49 -10.33
C LEU A 115 8.76 -22.16 -9.59
N PRO A 116 9.53 -21.16 -10.04
CA PRO A 116 10.68 -20.67 -9.28
C PRO A 116 10.23 -20.20 -7.89
N HIS A 117 10.97 -20.63 -6.87
CA HIS A 117 10.54 -20.54 -5.46
C HIS A 117 10.15 -19.13 -5.02
N TRP A 118 8.91 -18.99 -4.56
CA TRP A 118 8.49 -17.85 -3.74
C TRP A 118 9.04 -18.01 -2.31
N PRO A 119 9.43 -16.94 -1.60
CA PRO A 119 9.95 -17.04 -0.23
C PRO A 119 8.96 -17.77 0.71
N VAL A 120 9.39 -18.89 1.27
CA VAL A 120 8.55 -19.76 2.13
C VAL A 120 8.70 -19.34 3.60
N PHE A 121 7.65 -19.50 4.40
CA PHE A 121 7.75 -19.31 5.86
C PHE A 121 8.60 -20.41 6.48
N GLN A 122 9.70 -20.01 7.11
CA GLN A 122 10.60 -20.87 7.86
C GLN A 122 10.29 -20.75 9.37
N ARG A 123 10.57 -21.81 10.12
CA ARG A 123 10.48 -21.83 11.58
C ARG A 123 11.74 -21.17 12.17
N CYS A 124 11.59 -20.02 12.81
CA CYS A 124 12.65 -19.34 13.55
C CYS A 124 12.41 -19.45 15.07
N VAL A 125 13.48 -19.27 15.84
CA VAL A 125 13.46 -19.28 17.31
C VAL A 125 14.12 -18.00 17.79
N ALA A 126 13.37 -17.16 18.51
CA ALA A 126 13.92 -16.03 19.24
C ALA A 126 14.24 -16.48 20.67
N MET A 127 15.48 -16.22 21.12
CA MET A 127 15.88 -16.41 22.52
C MET A 127 15.55 -15.14 23.33
N LEU A 128 15.14 -15.34 24.58
CA LEU A 128 14.93 -14.28 25.57
C LEU A 128 16.06 -14.24 26.61
N ASP A 129 16.20 -13.09 27.27
CA ASP A 129 17.27 -12.80 28.25
C ASP A 129 17.19 -13.68 29.52
N ASP A 130 16.04 -14.32 29.75
CA ASP A 130 15.74 -15.26 30.83
C ASP A 130 15.94 -16.74 30.44
N GLY A 131 16.36 -17.00 29.20
CA GLY A 131 16.59 -18.34 28.66
C GLY A 131 15.35 -18.99 28.04
N GLU A 132 14.17 -18.37 28.11
CA GLU A 132 13.02 -18.84 27.33
C GLU A 132 13.30 -18.73 25.82
N SER A 133 12.68 -19.60 25.03
CA SER A 133 12.78 -19.59 23.58
C SER A 133 11.39 -19.61 22.96
N ILE A 134 11.13 -18.71 22.01
CA ILE A 134 9.82 -18.57 21.37
C ILE A 134 9.94 -18.81 19.87
N VAL A 135 9.18 -19.81 19.41
CA VAL A 135 9.07 -20.20 18.00
C VAL A 135 8.13 -19.23 17.28
N PHE A 136 8.56 -18.73 16.12
CA PHE A 136 7.71 -17.92 15.24
C PHE A 136 8.01 -18.20 13.76
N HIS A 137 7.14 -17.75 12.86
CA HIS A 137 7.25 -17.99 11.42
C HIS A 137 7.69 -16.73 10.68
N VAL A 138 8.73 -16.87 9.87
CA VAL A 138 9.40 -15.79 9.14
C VAL A 138 9.93 -16.29 7.80
N ARG A 139 9.80 -15.48 6.75
CA ARG A 139 10.46 -15.64 5.46
C ARG A 139 11.81 -14.94 5.49
N ASN A 140 12.81 -15.49 4.79
CA ASN A 140 14.10 -14.85 4.63
C ASN A 140 13.94 -13.45 4.01
N ILE A 141 14.40 -12.42 4.73
CA ILE A 141 14.28 -11.03 4.31
C ILE A 141 15.04 -10.75 3.00
N VAL A 142 16.14 -11.46 2.73
CA VAL A 142 16.94 -11.29 1.51
C VAL A 142 16.20 -11.85 0.30
N GLU A 143 15.63 -13.05 0.40
CA GLU A 143 14.77 -13.64 -0.63
C GLU A 143 13.57 -12.74 -0.94
N CYS A 144 12.91 -12.18 0.08
CA CYS A 144 11.77 -11.28 -0.11
C CYS A 144 12.16 -9.93 -0.73
N ILE A 145 13.38 -9.42 -0.47
CA ILE A 145 13.93 -8.26 -1.18
C ILE A 145 14.20 -8.63 -2.64
N GLN A 146 14.80 -9.81 -2.90
CA GLN A 146 15.07 -10.29 -4.25
C GLN A 146 13.78 -10.50 -5.06
N SER A 147 12.70 -11.02 -4.48
CA SER A 147 11.40 -11.15 -5.16
C SER A 147 10.83 -9.80 -5.61
N LEU A 148 10.85 -8.78 -4.73
CA LEU A 148 10.38 -7.43 -5.09
C LEU A 148 11.32 -6.67 -6.03
N TRP A 149 12.61 -7.04 -6.09
CA TRP A 149 13.60 -6.40 -6.97
C TRP A 149 13.63 -7.04 -8.37
N ARG A 150 13.27 -8.32 -8.48
CA ARG A 150 13.22 -9.08 -9.74
C ARG A 150 11.88 -8.99 -10.47
N ASP A 151 10.84 -8.45 -9.84
CA ASP A 151 9.50 -8.34 -10.40
C ASP A 151 9.52 -7.48 -11.69
N PRO A 152 9.29 -8.07 -12.89
CA PRO A 152 9.31 -7.31 -14.14
C PRO A 152 8.24 -6.23 -14.17
N ASP A 153 7.11 -6.47 -13.49
CA ASP A 153 5.99 -5.54 -13.43
C ASP A 153 6.39 -4.26 -12.65
N LEU A 154 7.42 -4.32 -11.80
CA LEU A 154 7.97 -3.21 -11.02
C LEU A 154 9.31 -2.67 -11.55
N ALA A 155 9.93 -3.30 -12.54
CA ALA A 155 11.29 -2.95 -12.99
C ALA A 155 11.40 -1.50 -13.49
N ASP A 156 10.48 -1.06 -14.35
CA ASP A 156 10.41 0.33 -14.84
C ASP A 156 10.05 1.36 -13.74
N ASP A 157 9.42 0.92 -12.65
CA ASP A 157 9.06 1.76 -11.51
C ASP A 157 10.24 1.94 -10.52
N LEU A 158 11.29 1.12 -10.56
CA LEU A 158 12.37 1.13 -9.56
C LEU A 158 13.34 2.32 -9.72
N ILE A 159 13.49 3.11 -8.65
CA ILE A 159 14.41 4.25 -8.60
C ILE A 159 15.72 3.84 -7.91
N PHE A 160 16.86 4.00 -8.60
CA PHE A 160 18.15 3.44 -8.17
C PHE A 160 19.14 4.44 -7.55
N GLU A 161 18.90 5.75 -7.64
CA GLU A 161 19.75 6.78 -7.02
C GLU A 161 18.95 7.96 -6.42
N PRO A 162 19.53 8.75 -5.50
CA PRO A 162 18.91 9.97 -4.99
C PRO A 162 18.73 11.06 -6.04
N GLU A 163 17.56 11.70 -6.02
CA GLU A 163 17.24 12.83 -6.89
C GLU A 163 16.85 14.07 -6.08
N ARG A 164 16.90 15.24 -6.71
CA ARG A 164 16.34 16.50 -6.21
C ARG A 164 15.43 17.06 -7.30
N HIS A 165 14.16 17.17 -6.98
CA HIS A 165 13.13 17.70 -7.88
C HIS A 165 12.89 19.17 -7.53
N PHE A 166 12.77 20.00 -8.55
CA PHE A 166 12.57 21.45 -8.41
C PHE A 166 11.36 21.93 -9.21
N ALA A 167 10.62 22.87 -8.62
CA ALA A 167 9.43 23.47 -9.23
C ALA A 167 9.79 24.54 -10.27
N ASP A 168 11.04 25.00 -10.27
CA ASP A 168 11.61 25.97 -11.21
C ASP A 168 12.91 25.45 -11.84
N GLU A 169 13.27 26.02 -12.99
CA GLU A 169 14.49 25.67 -13.75
C GLU A 169 15.78 26.18 -13.07
N LYS A 170 15.68 27.13 -12.14
CA LYS A 170 16.82 27.72 -11.42
C LYS A 170 17.28 26.89 -10.22
N MET A 171 16.54 25.83 -9.88
CA MET A 171 16.73 24.99 -8.70
C MET A 171 16.58 25.75 -7.36
N GLU A 172 15.79 26.82 -7.33
CA GLU A 172 15.61 27.66 -6.14
C GLU A 172 14.55 27.08 -5.17
N THR A 173 13.46 26.52 -5.71
CA THR A 173 12.30 25.99 -4.98
C THR A 173 12.25 24.47 -5.08
N ARG A 174 12.57 23.79 -3.97
CA ARG A 174 12.69 22.32 -3.94
C ARG A 174 11.39 21.62 -3.56
N MET A 175 11.04 20.61 -4.35
CA MET A 175 9.92 19.70 -4.16
C MET A 175 10.32 18.52 -3.26
N TYR A 176 9.40 18.09 -2.39
CA TYR A 176 9.54 16.89 -1.56
C TYR A 176 8.23 16.10 -1.55
N HIS A 177 8.18 14.92 -2.18
CA HIS A 177 6.94 14.15 -2.34
C HIS A 177 7.07 12.65 -1.99
N ASP A 178 8.26 12.08 -2.20
CA ASP A 178 8.59 10.67 -2.00
C ASP A 178 10.05 10.48 -1.55
N MET A 179 10.38 9.29 -1.06
CA MET A 179 11.64 8.95 -0.38
C MET A 179 12.87 9.31 -1.21
N HIS A 180 12.83 9.14 -2.53
CA HIS A 180 13.94 9.42 -3.44
C HIS A 180 14.26 10.92 -3.59
N THR A 181 13.26 11.79 -3.46
CA THR A 181 13.43 13.27 -3.42
C THR A 181 13.89 13.79 -2.07
N GLY A 182 13.84 12.95 -1.04
CA GLY A 182 14.14 13.31 0.34
C GLY A 182 15.58 13.77 0.51
N ASP A 183 15.79 14.84 1.31
CA ASP A 183 17.14 15.29 1.69
C ASP A 183 17.92 14.21 2.45
N TRP A 184 17.19 13.24 3.02
CA TRP A 184 17.70 12.02 3.64
C TRP A 184 18.31 11.03 2.63
N TRP A 185 17.65 10.62 1.54
CA TRP A 185 18.28 9.67 0.58
C TRP A 185 19.57 10.23 -0.01
N TRP A 186 19.64 11.55 -0.21
CA TRP A 186 20.85 12.25 -0.64
C TRP A 186 22.00 12.24 0.40
N LYS A 187 21.68 12.22 1.69
CA LYS A 187 22.65 12.35 2.80
C LYS A 187 22.89 11.04 3.55
N THR A 188 22.03 10.06 3.38
CA THR A 188 21.84 8.95 4.33
C THR A 188 21.10 7.79 3.66
N GLN A 189 21.83 6.70 3.46
CA GLN A 189 21.23 5.37 3.54
C GLN A 189 20.83 5.14 5.03
N LEU A 190 19.59 4.68 5.32
CA LEU A 190 19.06 4.04 6.59
C LEU A 190 17.99 4.77 7.51
N THR A 191 17.01 4.09 8.20
CA THR A 191 15.73 3.36 7.76
C THR A 191 15.15 2.33 8.88
N THR A 192 13.94 1.65 9.14
CA THR A 192 12.49 1.41 8.70
C THR A 192 11.49 1.62 9.88
N PHE A 193 10.25 1.04 9.92
CA PHE A 193 9.73 -0.29 10.42
C PHE A 193 8.28 -0.63 9.94
N ARG A 194 7.56 -1.57 10.59
CA ARG A 194 6.28 -2.19 10.10
C ARG A 194 4.99 -1.51 10.60
N ASN A 195 3.88 -2.01 11.15
CA ASN A 195 3.36 -3.30 11.68
C ASN A 195 1.79 -3.29 11.65
N LYS A 196 1.15 -4.41 12.02
CA LYS A 196 -0.28 -4.58 12.44
C LYS A 196 -0.32 -5.66 13.55
N THR A 197 -1.47 -5.99 14.18
CA THR A 197 -1.63 -7.01 15.26
C THR A 197 -1.48 -8.50 14.83
N ALA A 198 -1.02 -9.41 15.73
CA ALA A 198 -0.57 -10.81 15.47
C ALA A 198 0.74 -10.90 14.66
N TYR A 199 1.73 -10.11 15.08
CA TYR A 199 1.95 -8.89 14.32
C TYR A 199 2.53 -9.16 12.92
N PRO A 200 1.74 -9.05 11.82
CA PRO A 200 2.23 -9.35 10.48
C PRO A 200 3.15 -8.24 9.97
N VAL A 201 4.40 -8.63 9.71
CA VAL A 201 5.54 -7.77 9.45
C VAL A 201 5.72 -7.60 7.94
N TYR A 202 5.03 -6.63 7.32
CA TYR A 202 5.11 -6.38 5.88
C TYR A 202 6.40 -5.65 5.45
N LEU A 203 7.00 -6.03 4.32
CA LEU A 203 8.12 -5.35 3.68
C LEU A 203 7.66 -4.70 2.38
N THR A 204 8.20 -3.51 2.09
CA THR A 204 8.20 -2.89 0.78
C THR A 204 9.55 -2.19 0.59
N LEU A 205 9.99 -2.00 -0.65
CA LEU A 205 11.27 -1.35 -0.97
C LEU A 205 11.12 0.16 -1.01
N GLY A 206 12.10 0.91 -0.50
CA GLY A 206 12.10 2.38 -0.60
C GLY A 206 12.26 2.89 -2.04
N ASN A 207 12.81 2.04 -2.91
CA ASN A 207 13.07 2.29 -4.34
C ASN A 207 11.79 2.27 -5.20
N ILE A 208 10.71 1.65 -4.73
CA ILE A 208 9.42 1.64 -5.44
C ILE A 208 8.68 2.93 -5.08
N PRO A 209 8.13 3.71 -6.02
CA PRO A 209 7.40 4.94 -5.72
C PRO A 209 6.24 4.74 -4.74
N LYS A 210 6.05 5.67 -3.81
CA LYS A 210 4.92 5.78 -2.86
C LYS A 210 3.58 5.55 -3.55
N HIS A 211 3.41 6.10 -4.74
CA HIS A 211 2.18 6.02 -5.52
C HIS A 211 1.94 4.63 -6.16
N VAL A 212 2.99 3.81 -6.32
CA VAL A 212 2.91 2.40 -6.74
C VAL A 212 2.71 1.51 -5.52
N ARG A 213 3.50 1.71 -4.45
CA ARG A 213 3.37 1.02 -3.15
C ARG A 213 1.98 1.12 -2.51
N ARG A 214 1.22 2.19 -2.82
CA ARG A 214 -0.17 2.41 -2.37
C ARG A 214 -1.24 1.69 -3.21
N LYS A 215 -0.91 1.15 -4.39
CA LYS A 215 -1.86 0.42 -5.27
C LYS A 215 -1.84 -1.07 -4.91
N PRO A 216 -2.89 -1.65 -4.28
CA PRO A 216 -2.87 -3.08 -3.90
C PRO A 216 -2.76 -4.02 -5.10
N SER A 217 -3.23 -3.59 -6.27
CA SER A 217 -3.13 -4.31 -7.54
C SER A 217 -1.71 -4.42 -8.10
N ARG A 218 -0.74 -3.63 -7.60
CA ARG A 218 0.68 -3.70 -8.00
C ARG A 218 1.53 -4.57 -7.05
N GLN A 219 0.90 -5.22 -6.06
CA GLN A 219 1.49 -6.25 -5.16
C GLN A 219 2.86 -5.95 -4.50
N ALA A 220 3.30 -4.69 -4.51
CA ALA A 220 4.61 -4.20 -4.04
C ALA A 220 4.86 -4.28 -2.52
N GLN A 221 4.23 -5.22 -1.82
CA GLN A 221 4.37 -5.46 -0.38
C GLN A 221 4.36 -6.97 -0.07
N ILE A 222 5.44 -7.51 0.49
CA ILE A 222 5.53 -8.92 0.91
C ILE A 222 5.42 -9.01 2.43
N LEU A 223 4.51 -9.85 2.93
CA LEU A 223 4.47 -10.25 4.34
C LEU A 223 5.71 -11.09 4.69
N LEU A 224 6.59 -10.63 5.59
CA LEU A 224 7.77 -11.40 6.03
C LEU A 224 7.46 -12.39 7.15
N ALA A 225 6.79 -11.95 8.22
CA ALA A 225 6.68 -12.71 9.46
C ALA A 225 5.35 -12.46 10.16
N TYR A 226 4.96 -13.36 11.07
CA TYR A 226 3.94 -13.12 12.09
C TYR A 226 4.62 -13.13 13.47
N LEU A 227 4.63 -12.00 14.18
CA LEU A 227 5.24 -11.95 15.52
C LEU A 227 4.33 -12.61 16.58
N PRO A 228 4.91 -13.35 17.54
CA PRO A 228 4.15 -14.06 18.56
C PRO A 228 3.46 -13.08 19.52
N THR A 229 2.12 -13.15 19.60
CA THR A 229 1.33 -12.44 20.62
C THR A 229 1.11 -13.31 21.84
N SER A 230 2.21 -13.79 22.45
CA SER A 230 2.13 -14.46 23.74
C SER A 230 1.58 -13.47 24.78
N LYS A 231 0.42 -13.78 25.36
CA LYS A 231 -0.18 -12.96 26.41
C LYS A 231 0.64 -12.96 27.71
N LEU A 232 1.58 -13.90 27.86
CA LEU A 232 2.49 -14.06 29.01
C LEU A 232 1.75 -14.11 30.35
N GLU A 233 0.63 -14.83 30.39
CA GLU A 233 -0.30 -14.82 31.53
C GLU A 233 0.32 -15.37 32.83
N HIS A 234 1.37 -16.21 32.72
CA HIS A 234 2.20 -16.65 33.84
C HIS A 234 2.89 -15.48 34.58
N ILE A 235 3.17 -14.35 33.90
CA ILE A 235 3.76 -13.17 34.52
C ILE A 235 2.66 -12.36 35.24
N THR A 236 2.35 -12.72 36.47
CA THR A 236 1.34 -12.03 37.31
C THR A 236 1.54 -10.50 37.35
N ASN A 237 2.78 -10.04 37.50
CA ASN A 237 3.13 -8.62 37.54
C ASN A 237 2.92 -7.93 36.17
N LYS A 238 1.84 -7.15 36.06
CA LYS A 238 1.44 -6.37 34.87
C LYS A 238 2.53 -5.44 34.31
N ALA A 239 3.43 -4.92 35.15
CA ALA A 239 4.55 -4.09 34.71
C ALA A 239 5.73 -4.91 34.16
N SER A 240 5.97 -6.11 34.71
CA SER A 240 6.96 -7.04 34.15
C SER A 240 6.48 -7.67 32.85
N ARG A 241 5.20 -8.09 32.80
CA ARG A 241 4.57 -8.67 31.60
C ARG A 241 4.71 -7.75 30.38
N ARG A 242 4.46 -6.45 30.57
CA ARG A 242 4.66 -5.39 29.56
C ARG A 242 6.11 -5.18 29.12
N ARG A 243 7.11 -5.53 29.95
CA ARG A 243 8.52 -5.51 29.55
C ARG A 243 8.87 -6.74 28.73
N THR A 244 8.54 -7.94 29.20
CA THR A 244 8.85 -9.19 28.50
C THR A 244 8.20 -9.25 27.11
N SER A 245 6.95 -8.78 26.93
CA SER A 245 6.36 -8.60 25.60
C SER A 245 7.13 -7.62 24.70
N GLY A 246 7.79 -6.62 25.29
CA GLY A 246 8.68 -5.69 24.59
C GLY A 246 10.01 -6.32 24.20
N ASN A 247 10.71 -6.96 25.14
CA ASN A 247 11.94 -7.71 24.86
C ASN A 247 11.70 -8.77 23.77
N LEU A 248 10.60 -9.53 23.85
CA LEU A 248 10.20 -10.50 22.82
C LEU A 248 9.98 -9.86 21.44
N PHE A 249 9.26 -8.74 21.38
CA PHE A 249 9.09 -8.01 20.12
C PHE A 249 10.45 -7.62 19.53
N HIS A 250 11.39 -7.12 20.34
CA HIS A 250 12.74 -6.79 19.85
C HIS A 250 13.54 -8.05 19.48
N ALA A 251 13.47 -9.15 20.23
CA ALA A 251 14.17 -10.40 19.93
C ALA A 251 13.71 -11.01 18.58
N CYS A 252 12.39 -11.12 18.35
CA CYS A 252 11.88 -11.58 17.05
C CYS A 252 12.21 -10.62 15.91
N MET A 253 12.13 -9.30 16.14
CA MET A 253 12.51 -8.30 15.13
C MET A 253 14.02 -8.33 14.81
N HIS A 254 14.89 -8.66 15.78
CA HIS A 254 16.33 -8.79 15.57
C HIS A 254 16.60 -9.90 14.56
N GLU A 255 16.10 -11.12 14.79
CA GLU A 255 16.32 -12.24 13.87
C GLU A 255 15.71 -12.00 12.46
N ILE A 256 14.62 -11.22 12.34
CA ILE A 256 14.07 -10.79 11.04
C ILE A 256 15.03 -9.84 10.27
N VAL A 257 15.78 -8.97 10.96
CA VAL A 257 16.59 -7.91 10.31
C VAL A 257 18.10 -8.13 10.38
N LYS A 258 18.55 -9.13 11.14
CA LYS A 258 19.95 -9.54 11.34
C LYS A 258 20.77 -9.69 10.05
N PRO A 259 20.25 -10.23 8.93
CA PRO A 259 20.97 -10.24 7.65
C PRO A 259 21.36 -8.84 7.13
N LEU A 260 20.68 -7.78 7.57
CA LEU A 260 20.94 -6.41 7.14
C LEU A 260 22.09 -5.75 7.91
N GLU A 261 22.59 -6.38 8.99
CA GLU A 261 23.73 -5.86 9.77
C GLU A 261 25.05 -5.87 8.99
N SER A 262 25.26 -6.89 8.14
CA SER A 262 26.38 -6.98 7.19
C SER A 262 25.98 -6.41 5.83
N LEU A 263 24.83 -6.80 5.28
CA LEU A 263 24.41 -6.40 3.92
C LEU A 263 24.11 -4.90 3.77
N GLY A 264 23.87 -4.16 4.86
CA GLY A 264 23.82 -2.70 4.86
C GLY A 264 25.19 -2.00 4.93
N LYS A 265 26.28 -2.73 5.23
CA LYS A 265 27.68 -2.23 5.26
C LYS A 265 28.45 -2.67 4.01
N GLU A 266 28.37 -3.96 3.71
CA GLU A 266 29.12 -4.62 2.65
C GLU A 266 28.42 -4.49 1.29
N GLY A 267 27.08 -4.51 1.28
CA GLY A 267 26.24 -4.50 0.08
C GLY A 267 26.19 -5.84 -0.65
N ILE A 268 25.02 -6.17 -1.22
CA ILE A 268 24.77 -7.36 -2.03
C ILE A 268 24.63 -6.97 -3.51
N VAL A 269 24.92 -7.89 -4.44
CA VAL A 269 24.52 -7.70 -5.84
C VAL A 269 23.09 -8.23 -6.01
N LEU A 270 22.14 -7.34 -6.28
CA LEU A 270 20.80 -7.70 -6.74
C LEU A 270 20.77 -7.76 -8.27
N VAL A 271 19.73 -8.39 -8.81
CA VAL A 271 19.46 -8.49 -10.25
C VAL A 271 18.03 -8.00 -10.46
N GLY A 272 17.83 -7.01 -11.33
CA GLY A 272 16.51 -6.50 -11.72
C GLY A 272 15.72 -7.48 -12.58
N GLY A 273 14.43 -7.20 -12.81
CA GLY A 273 13.61 -8.00 -13.75
C GLY A 273 14.14 -7.94 -15.19
N ASP A 274 14.75 -6.82 -15.56
CA ASP A 274 15.47 -6.54 -16.81
C ASP A 274 16.84 -7.26 -16.92
N GLY A 275 17.27 -7.96 -15.86
CA GLY A 275 18.58 -8.59 -15.77
C GLY A 275 19.72 -7.67 -15.32
N ALA A 276 19.50 -6.37 -15.04
CA ALA A 276 20.56 -5.47 -14.63
C ALA A 276 21.09 -5.84 -13.23
N ARG A 277 22.41 -6.02 -13.10
CA ARG A 277 23.06 -6.44 -11.86
C ARG A 277 23.63 -5.22 -11.14
N GLN A 278 23.11 -4.88 -9.97
CA GLN A 278 23.47 -3.65 -9.23
C GLN A 278 23.90 -3.98 -7.80
N LYS A 279 24.96 -3.32 -7.30
CA LYS A 279 25.35 -3.42 -5.88
C LYS A 279 24.46 -2.54 -5.03
N CYS A 280 23.59 -3.18 -4.27
CA CYS A 280 22.61 -2.59 -3.40
C CYS A 280 23.02 -2.79 -1.94
N PHE A 281 23.05 -1.72 -1.16
CA PHE A 281 23.20 -1.80 0.29
C PHE A 281 21.81 -2.08 0.86
N LEU A 282 21.64 -3.17 1.62
CA LEU A 282 20.30 -3.58 2.04
C LEU A 282 19.89 -2.79 3.28
N ILE A 283 19.04 -1.80 3.02
CA ILE A 283 18.68 -0.74 3.94
C ILE A 283 17.17 -0.72 4.17
N LEU A 284 16.77 -1.13 5.36
CA LEU A 284 15.39 -1.44 5.68
C LEU A 284 14.63 -0.10 5.85
N ALA A 285 13.79 0.40 4.91
CA ALA A 285 13.10 1.74 4.62
C ALA A 285 12.53 2.83 5.64
N ALA A 286 11.23 2.94 6.01
CA ALA A 286 10.68 3.93 7.00
C ALA A 286 9.49 3.38 7.85
N TYR A 287 9.25 3.78 9.12
CA TYR A 287 8.23 3.19 10.03
C TYR A 287 6.81 3.66 9.77
N VAL A 288 6.00 2.74 9.23
CA VAL A 288 4.57 2.93 8.93
C VAL A 288 3.70 2.15 9.93
N GLY A 289 3.91 2.41 11.22
CA GLY A 289 3.18 1.82 12.34
C GLY A 289 2.35 2.87 13.09
N ASP A 290 1.35 2.43 13.85
CA ASP A 290 0.51 3.32 14.65
C ASP A 290 1.25 3.90 15.88
N TYR A 291 0.60 4.78 16.65
CA TYR A 291 1.27 5.43 17.78
C TYR A 291 1.72 4.45 18.90
N PRO A 292 0.93 3.48 19.37
CA PRO A 292 1.40 2.37 20.20
C PRO A 292 2.64 1.66 19.65
N GLU A 293 2.64 1.30 18.36
CA GLU A 293 3.73 0.62 17.66
C GLU A 293 4.99 1.48 17.57
N GLN A 294 4.83 2.79 17.32
CA GLN A 294 5.91 3.77 17.33
C GLN A 294 6.55 3.87 18.72
N LEU A 295 5.75 3.95 19.78
CA LEU A 295 6.24 3.96 21.17
C LEU A 295 6.91 2.63 21.57
N LEU A 296 6.57 1.51 20.92
CA LEU A 296 7.24 0.23 21.14
C LEU A 296 8.67 0.24 20.59
N VAL A 297 8.86 0.64 19.32
CA VAL A 297 10.18 0.60 18.65
C VAL A 297 11.10 1.77 19.01
N THR A 298 10.55 2.98 19.15
CA THR A 298 11.34 4.19 19.54
C THR A 298 11.80 4.18 20.99
N TYR A 299 11.38 3.19 21.79
CA TYR A 299 11.75 3.02 23.20
C TYR A 299 11.19 4.10 24.17
N VAL A 300 10.51 5.11 23.63
CA VAL A 300 9.90 6.25 24.31
C VAL A 300 8.76 5.84 25.25
N LYS A 301 8.73 6.38 26.48
CA LYS A 301 7.45 6.51 27.22
C LYS A 301 6.72 7.72 26.67
N ALA A 302 5.41 7.61 26.50
CA ALA A 302 4.58 8.69 25.99
C ALA A 302 4.94 10.05 26.62
N ARG A 303 5.20 11.05 25.76
CA ARG A 303 5.59 12.44 26.06
C ARG A 303 7.07 12.77 26.34
N LYS A 304 8.08 11.87 26.30
CA LYS A 304 9.53 12.25 26.42
C LYS A 304 10.52 11.36 25.63
N CYS A 305 11.47 11.98 24.91
CA CYS A 305 12.55 11.30 24.16
C CYS A 305 13.95 11.63 24.71
N LEU A 306 14.92 10.69 24.67
CA LEU A 306 16.38 10.92 24.55
C LEU A 306 17.21 9.61 24.49
N LYS A 307 18.54 9.73 24.24
CA LYS A 307 19.52 8.64 24.09
C LYS A 307 19.91 7.94 25.41
N VAL A 308 20.56 6.77 25.30
CA VAL A 308 21.02 5.93 26.43
C VAL A 308 22.34 5.23 26.06
N ASN A 309 23.25 5.07 27.04
CA ASN A 309 24.43 4.21 26.97
C ASN A 309 24.33 3.07 28.01
N GLU A 310 25.23 2.09 27.94
CA GLU A 310 25.17 0.81 28.65
C GLU A 310 25.34 0.92 30.19
N LEU A 311 24.57 0.13 30.95
CA LEU A 311 24.64 0.00 32.43
C LEU A 311 24.18 -1.41 32.86
N GLY A 312 24.63 -1.88 34.03
CA GLY A 312 24.25 -3.18 34.60
C GLY A 312 22.76 -3.27 35.01
N SER A 313 22.18 -4.48 35.01
CA SER A 313 20.71 -4.68 34.92
C SER A 313 19.84 -4.02 35.99
N THR A 314 20.36 -3.76 37.20
CA THR A 314 19.61 -3.06 38.28
C THR A 314 19.79 -1.55 38.23
N GLU A 315 20.98 -1.07 37.85
CA GLU A 315 21.30 0.35 37.68
C GLU A 315 20.68 0.90 36.40
N TYR A 316 20.68 0.09 35.33
CA TYR A 316 19.93 0.32 34.10
C TYR A 316 18.45 0.60 34.38
N LYS A 317 17.79 -0.18 35.25
CA LYS A 317 16.38 0.05 35.65
C LYS A 317 16.21 1.40 36.35
N LYS A 318 17.14 1.80 37.23
CA LYS A 318 17.12 3.11 37.93
C LYS A 318 17.38 4.28 36.97
N ALA A 319 18.38 4.17 36.09
CA ALA A 319 18.68 5.17 35.06
C ALA A 319 17.53 5.31 34.06
N CYS A 320 16.93 4.19 33.63
CA CYS A 320 15.75 4.17 32.77
C CYS A 320 14.55 4.90 33.40
N ALA A 321 14.34 4.72 34.71
CA ALA A 321 13.31 5.47 35.44
C ALA A 321 13.60 6.97 35.44
N LYS A 322 14.85 7.38 35.74
CA LYS A 322 15.30 8.78 35.81
C LYS A 322 15.18 9.53 34.47
N VAL A 323 15.52 8.89 33.35
CA VAL A 323 15.47 9.49 32.00
C VAL A 323 14.07 9.39 31.36
N GLY A 324 13.18 8.54 31.90
CA GLY A 324 11.79 8.44 31.43
C GLY A 324 11.58 7.40 30.32
N ILE A 325 12.41 6.36 30.26
CA ILE A 325 12.33 5.26 29.28
C ILE A 325 11.81 3.96 29.93
N LYS A 326 11.36 3.00 29.11
CA LYS A 326 11.05 1.62 29.53
C LYS A 326 12.40 0.87 29.63
N PRO A 327 12.67 -0.08 30.54
CA PRO A 327 13.90 -0.87 30.46
C PRO A 327 13.72 -2.10 29.55
N VAL A 328 14.36 -2.10 28.38
CA VAL A 328 14.55 -3.22 27.42
C VAL A 328 16.04 -3.31 27.13
N GLN A 329 16.65 -4.49 27.22
CA GLN A 329 18.12 -4.61 27.20
C GLN A 329 18.71 -4.60 25.78
N HIS A 330 18.05 -5.25 24.82
CA HIS A 330 18.56 -5.37 23.45
C HIS A 330 17.56 -4.83 22.43
N LEU A 331 17.76 -3.57 22.02
CA LEU A 331 16.96 -2.94 20.98
C LEU A 331 17.41 -3.48 19.61
N PHE A 332 16.51 -4.14 18.91
CA PHE A 332 16.83 -4.86 17.67
C PHE A 332 17.58 -4.04 16.60
N TRP A 333 17.38 -2.71 16.58
CA TRP A 333 18.00 -1.82 15.58
C TRP A 333 19.41 -1.36 15.96
N MET A 334 19.92 -1.71 17.15
CA MET A 334 21.17 -1.19 17.71
C MET A 334 22.43 -1.56 16.89
N LYS A 335 22.44 -2.71 16.22
CA LYS A 335 23.58 -3.19 15.40
C LYS A 335 23.47 -2.83 13.92
N LEU A 336 22.30 -2.35 13.48
CA LEU A 336 22.06 -2.02 12.09
C LEU A 336 22.92 -0.81 11.70
N PRO A 337 23.61 -0.86 10.55
CA PRO A 337 24.40 0.28 10.09
C PRO A 337 23.51 1.51 9.86
N PHE A 338 24.06 2.71 10.07
CA PHE A 338 23.50 4.04 9.79
C PHE A 338 22.01 4.34 10.16
N VAL A 339 21.29 3.45 10.87
CA VAL A 339 19.88 3.64 11.26
C VAL A 339 19.72 4.73 12.32
N ASN A 340 18.83 5.69 12.07
CA ASN A 340 18.28 6.57 13.09
C ASN A 340 16.77 6.32 13.25
N ILE A 341 16.38 5.50 14.22
CA ILE A 341 14.97 5.12 14.44
C ILE A 341 14.05 6.33 14.59
N TYR A 342 14.50 7.39 15.27
CA TYR A 342 13.68 8.57 15.58
C TYR A 342 13.36 9.40 14.34
N ALA A 343 14.26 9.41 13.35
CA ALA A 343 14.04 10.02 12.03
C ALA A 343 13.31 9.08 11.06
N SER A 344 13.27 7.77 11.35
CA SER A 344 12.59 6.79 10.50
C SER A 344 11.08 6.76 10.69
N ILE A 345 10.53 7.38 11.75
CA ILE A 345 9.10 7.38 12.05
C ILE A 345 8.29 8.18 11.02
N THR A 346 7.29 7.56 10.40
CA THR A 346 6.26 8.29 9.63
C THR A 346 5.07 8.63 10.55
N PRO A 347 4.48 9.83 10.44
CA PRO A 347 3.36 10.24 11.29
C PRO A 347 2.07 9.50 10.95
N ASP A 348 1.30 9.14 11.97
CA ASP A 348 0.02 8.45 11.83
C ASP A 348 -1.11 9.47 11.56
N ILE A 349 -1.50 9.58 10.30
CA ILE A 349 -2.55 10.51 9.83
C ILE A 349 -3.88 10.25 10.57
N LEU A 350 -4.20 9.00 10.89
CA LEU A 350 -5.48 8.65 11.51
C LEU A 350 -5.45 8.90 13.03
N HIS A 351 -4.49 8.32 13.74
CA HIS A 351 -4.49 8.36 15.21
C HIS A 351 -3.81 9.61 15.79
N GLN A 352 -2.80 10.17 15.14
CA GLN A 352 -2.11 11.38 15.63
C GLN A 352 -2.75 12.65 15.09
N LEU A 353 -2.92 12.78 13.77
CA LEU A 353 -3.47 14.01 13.19
C LEU A 353 -5.00 14.08 13.36
N TYR A 354 -5.75 13.12 12.81
CA TYR A 354 -7.21 13.21 12.81
C TYR A 354 -7.82 12.97 14.21
N GLN A 355 -7.55 11.83 14.85
CA GLN A 355 -8.09 11.53 16.18
C GLN A 355 -7.39 12.31 17.31
N GLY A 356 -6.09 12.58 17.18
CA GLY A 356 -5.28 13.21 18.23
C GLY A 356 -5.33 14.74 18.24
N LEU A 357 -5.51 15.39 17.08
CA LEU A 357 -5.54 16.86 16.97
C LEU A 357 -6.88 17.36 16.44
N VAL A 358 -7.32 16.96 15.25
CA VAL A 358 -8.53 17.51 14.59
C VAL A 358 -9.79 17.22 15.43
N LYS A 359 -9.97 16.00 15.94
CA LYS A 359 -11.09 15.65 16.82
C LYS A 359 -11.14 16.50 18.10
N HIS A 360 -9.99 16.75 18.72
CA HIS A 360 -9.92 17.56 19.94
C HIS A 360 -10.15 19.05 19.65
N LEU A 361 -9.63 19.57 18.53
CA LEU A 361 -9.92 20.92 18.05
C LEU A 361 -11.40 21.11 17.75
N ILE A 362 -12.06 20.14 17.08
CA ILE A 362 -13.51 20.17 16.85
C ILE A 362 -14.28 20.16 18.17
N SER A 363 -13.88 19.35 19.17
CA SER A 363 -14.48 19.39 20.50
C SER A 363 -14.37 20.80 21.10
N TRP A 364 -13.16 21.35 21.23
CA TRP A 364 -12.96 22.67 21.83
C TRP A 364 -13.67 23.80 21.10
N LEU A 365 -13.74 23.76 19.77
CA LEU A 365 -14.54 24.71 18.99
C LEU A 365 -16.04 24.55 19.27
N THR A 366 -16.53 23.31 19.42
CA THR A 366 -17.94 23.03 19.75
C THR A 366 -18.27 23.48 21.17
N ASP A 367 -17.36 23.27 22.12
CA ASP A 367 -17.47 23.70 23.51
C ASP A 367 -17.44 25.24 23.64
N ALA A 368 -16.64 25.92 22.80
CA ALA A 368 -16.44 27.38 22.85
C ALA A 368 -17.41 28.21 22.01
N LEU A 369 -17.95 27.66 20.90
CA LEU A 369 -18.85 28.36 19.97
C LEU A 369 -20.30 27.84 20.04
N GLY A 370 -20.49 26.60 20.50
CA GLY A 370 -21.77 25.89 20.41
C GLY A 370 -22.07 25.36 19.01
N TYR A 371 -22.82 24.26 18.94
CA TYR A 371 -23.22 23.60 17.69
C TYR A 371 -23.88 24.56 16.69
N GLY A 372 -24.74 25.48 17.14
CA GLY A 372 -25.49 26.39 16.26
C GLY A 372 -24.64 27.42 15.52
N GLU A 373 -23.59 27.96 16.15
CA GLU A 373 -22.68 28.92 15.48
C GLU A 373 -21.70 28.21 14.55
N ILE A 374 -21.29 26.96 14.87
CA ILE A 374 -20.52 26.12 13.93
C ILE A 374 -21.37 25.78 12.70
N ASP A 375 -22.60 25.30 12.88
CA ASP A 375 -23.47 24.91 11.77
C ASP A 375 -23.86 26.13 10.89
N LYS A 376 -24.03 27.31 11.51
CA LYS A 376 -24.18 28.59 10.82
C LYS A 376 -22.93 29.00 10.02
N ARG A 377 -21.71 28.77 10.54
CA ARG A 377 -20.46 29.02 9.78
C ARG A 377 -20.25 28.00 8.66
N CYS A 378 -20.58 26.73 8.91
CA CYS A 378 -20.51 25.67 7.91
C CYS A 378 -21.51 25.88 6.76
N SER A 379 -22.73 26.33 7.06
CA SER A 379 -23.74 26.70 6.05
C SER A 379 -23.47 28.05 5.36
N GLN A 380 -22.52 28.84 5.88
CA GLN A 380 -21.95 30.03 5.23
C GLN A 380 -20.72 29.73 4.37
N PHE A 381 -20.20 28.49 4.33
CA PHE A 381 -19.18 28.16 3.34
C PHE A 381 -19.75 28.38 1.92
N PRO A 382 -18.98 28.97 1.00
CA PRO A 382 -19.42 29.11 -0.39
C PRO A 382 -19.69 27.70 -0.96
N PRO A 383 -20.85 27.45 -1.58
CA PRO A 383 -21.11 26.16 -2.21
C PRO A 383 -20.00 25.86 -3.23
N ASN A 384 -19.45 24.64 -3.23
CA ASN A 384 -18.65 24.22 -4.37
C ASN A 384 -19.59 24.27 -5.59
N HIS A 385 -19.17 24.96 -6.65
CA HIS A 385 -20.03 25.28 -7.79
C HIS A 385 -20.22 24.05 -8.72
N HIS A 386 -20.77 22.97 -8.16
CA HIS A 386 -21.12 21.74 -8.85
C HIS A 386 -22.33 21.88 -9.81
N ILE A 387 -22.79 23.12 -10.04
CA ILE A 387 -23.88 23.52 -10.94
C ILE A 387 -23.63 23.06 -12.40
N ARG A 388 -22.37 22.73 -12.76
CA ARG A 388 -21.98 22.18 -14.07
C ARG A 388 -21.80 20.65 -14.12
N TYR A 389 -22.07 19.92 -13.04
CA TYR A 389 -21.89 18.46 -12.99
C TYR A 389 -23.22 17.70 -12.81
N CYS A 390 -23.40 16.64 -13.57
CA CYS A 390 -24.47 15.66 -13.38
C CYS A 390 -23.94 14.46 -12.58
N VAL A 391 -24.77 13.89 -11.70
CA VAL A 391 -24.43 12.66 -10.97
C VAL A 391 -24.79 11.45 -11.81
N ALA A 392 -23.87 10.48 -11.89
CA ALA A 392 -24.10 9.21 -12.56
C ALA A 392 -23.50 8.04 -11.77
N ARG A 393 -24.11 6.86 -11.89
CA ARG A 393 -23.59 5.59 -11.39
C ARG A 393 -22.84 4.89 -12.52
N VAL A 394 -21.53 4.74 -12.37
CA VAL A 394 -20.73 3.90 -13.28
C VAL A 394 -21.13 2.43 -13.08
N ARG A 395 -21.44 1.75 -14.17
CA ARG A 395 -21.85 0.33 -14.20
C ARG A 395 -20.79 -0.59 -14.80
N CYS A 396 -20.08 -0.11 -15.82
CA CYS A 396 -19.00 -0.83 -16.49
C CYS A 396 -17.98 0.17 -17.05
N VAL A 397 -16.72 -0.24 -17.15
CA VAL A 397 -15.62 0.48 -17.82
C VAL A 397 -15.01 -0.48 -18.84
N PHE A 398 -14.84 -0.01 -20.08
CA PHE A 398 -14.46 -0.85 -21.22
C PHE A 398 -13.79 -0.03 -22.35
N THR A 399 -13.37 -0.74 -23.39
CA THR A 399 -12.78 -0.18 -24.61
C THR A 399 -13.51 -0.74 -25.83
N PHE A 400 -13.64 0.05 -26.91
CA PHE A 400 -14.19 -0.42 -28.17
C PHE A 400 -13.09 -0.89 -29.14
N PRO A 401 -13.35 -1.90 -29.99
CA PRO A 401 -12.52 -2.15 -31.16
C PRO A 401 -12.55 -0.96 -32.13
N GLU A 402 -11.44 -0.62 -32.77
CA GLU A 402 -11.33 0.56 -33.65
C GLU A 402 -12.35 0.58 -34.80
N LYS A 403 -12.64 -0.60 -35.37
CA LYS A 403 -13.69 -0.77 -36.40
C LYS A 403 -15.09 -0.40 -35.89
N ALA A 404 -15.38 -0.62 -34.61
CA ALA A 404 -16.66 -0.24 -33.99
C ALA A 404 -16.72 1.26 -33.68
N LEU A 405 -15.62 1.87 -33.24
CA LEU A 405 -15.53 3.33 -33.04
C LEU A 405 -15.85 4.10 -34.33
N ASN A 406 -15.23 3.71 -35.44
CA ASN A 406 -15.46 4.36 -36.74
C ASN A 406 -16.89 4.16 -37.27
N HIS A 407 -17.58 3.10 -36.87
CA HIS A 407 -18.95 2.79 -37.28
C HIS A 407 -20.01 3.49 -36.40
N TRP A 408 -19.80 3.57 -35.08
CA TRP A 408 -20.76 4.16 -34.14
C TRP A 408 -20.55 5.66 -33.88
N PHE A 409 -19.34 6.18 -34.15
CA PHE A 409 -19.01 7.61 -34.01
C PHE A 409 -18.37 8.20 -35.30
N PRO A 410 -18.97 7.99 -36.49
CA PRO A 410 -18.38 8.42 -37.76
C PRO A 410 -18.13 9.93 -37.80
N GLY A 411 -17.02 10.36 -38.39
CA GLY A 411 -16.64 11.77 -38.53
C GLY A 411 -16.13 12.47 -37.25
N THR A 412 -16.18 11.83 -36.08
CA THR A 412 -15.81 12.49 -34.80
C THR A 412 -14.31 12.54 -34.50
N GLY A 413 -13.48 11.76 -35.19
CA GLY A 413 -12.03 11.67 -34.91
C GLY A 413 -11.71 11.20 -33.48
N CYS A 414 -12.58 10.36 -32.89
CA CYS A 414 -12.60 10.07 -31.46
C CYS A 414 -11.26 9.55 -30.89
N GLN A 415 -10.53 10.40 -30.17
CA GLN A 415 -9.24 10.08 -29.54
C GLN A 415 -9.38 9.31 -28.20
N PHE A 416 -10.60 9.03 -27.74
CA PHE A 416 -10.83 8.44 -26.42
C PHE A 416 -10.71 6.90 -26.45
N LYS A 417 -9.67 6.38 -25.79
CA LYS A 417 -9.42 4.93 -25.70
C LYS A 417 -10.35 4.19 -24.75
N TYR A 418 -10.84 4.84 -23.69
CA TYR A 418 -11.58 4.22 -22.59
C TYR A 418 -12.93 4.89 -22.34
N PHE A 419 -13.96 4.07 -22.17
CA PHE A 419 -15.35 4.48 -22.00
C PHE A 419 -15.97 3.87 -20.73
N ALA A 420 -17.02 4.50 -20.25
CA ALA A 420 -17.83 4.03 -19.13
C ALA A 420 -19.31 3.99 -19.54
N TYR A 421 -20.00 2.90 -19.19
CA TYR A 421 -21.46 2.84 -19.22
C TYR A 421 -21.97 3.37 -17.87
N VAL A 422 -22.82 4.41 -17.92
CA VAL A 422 -23.28 5.15 -16.74
C VAL A 422 -24.79 5.30 -16.73
N GLU A 423 -25.41 5.15 -15.56
CA GLU A 423 -26.82 5.44 -15.30
C GLU A 423 -26.94 6.83 -14.65
N TRP A 424 -27.78 7.72 -15.17
CA TRP A 424 -27.89 9.10 -14.68
C TRP A 424 -28.84 9.25 -13.49
N TYR A 425 -28.58 10.27 -12.67
CA TYR A 425 -29.50 10.79 -11.67
C TYR A 425 -30.05 12.16 -12.08
N THR A 426 -31.14 12.58 -11.43
CA THR A 426 -31.73 13.92 -11.60
C THR A 426 -30.71 15.04 -11.31
N PRO A 427 -30.67 16.12 -12.11
CA PRO A 427 -29.73 17.24 -11.92
C PRO A 427 -29.98 18.03 -10.63
N PHE A 428 -28.97 18.81 -10.22
CA PHE A 428 -29.01 19.69 -9.04
C PHE A 428 -29.93 20.91 -9.25
N LEU A 429 -31.24 20.72 -9.11
CA LEU A 429 -32.25 21.78 -9.18
C LEU A 429 -32.51 22.38 -7.80
N GLN A 430 -32.77 23.69 -7.74
CA GLN A 430 -33.12 24.38 -6.48
C GLN A 430 -34.38 23.80 -5.81
N SER A 431 -35.34 23.32 -6.61
CA SER A 431 -36.55 22.57 -6.16
C SER A 431 -36.28 21.13 -5.69
N ARG A 432 -35.00 20.75 -5.57
CA ARG A 432 -34.51 19.50 -4.97
C ARG A 432 -33.57 19.75 -3.79
N LEU A 433 -33.31 21.00 -3.42
CA LEU A 433 -32.57 21.35 -2.20
C LEU A 433 -33.44 21.06 -0.97
N ASP A 434 -32.89 20.32 -0.01
CA ASP A 434 -33.55 20.04 1.26
C ASP A 434 -33.57 21.30 2.14
N PRO A 435 -34.74 21.82 2.58
CA PRO A 435 -34.81 23.12 3.25
C PRO A 435 -34.05 23.19 4.58
N LEU A 436 -33.96 22.06 5.28
CA LEU A 436 -33.33 21.95 6.59
C LEU A 436 -31.83 21.66 6.45
N SER A 437 -31.48 20.57 5.77
CA SER A 437 -30.09 20.08 5.69
C SER A 437 -29.26 20.73 4.58
N ARG A 438 -29.88 21.49 3.66
CA ARG A 438 -29.24 22.10 2.47
C ARG A 438 -28.50 21.10 1.56
N LEU A 439 -28.86 19.82 1.65
CA LEU A 439 -28.37 18.75 0.77
C LEU A 439 -29.25 18.68 -0.49
N TYR A 440 -28.68 18.31 -1.64
CA TYR A 440 -29.48 18.07 -2.85
C TYR A 440 -30.05 16.65 -2.86
N LYS A 441 -31.37 16.53 -2.97
CA LYS A 441 -32.09 15.25 -3.14
C LYS A 441 -32.04 14.80 -4.60
N ILE A 442 -31.24 13.78 -4.90
CA ILE A 442 -31.20 13.14 -6.23
C ILE A 442 -31.99 11.83 -6.25
N LEU A 443 -32.51 11.48 -7.43
CA LEU A 443 -33.20 10.23 -7.73
C LEU A 443 -32.65 9.65 -9.04
N PRO A 444 -32.73 8.33 -9.29
CA PRO A 444 -32.44 7.77 -10.61
C PRO A 444 -33.27 8.48 -11.69
N LEU A 445 -32.64 8.85 -12.80
CA LEU A 445 -33.32 9.51 -13.92
C LEU A 445 -33.94 8.43 -14.80
N MET A 446 -35.27 8.43 -14.92
CA MET A 446 -36.01 7.41 -15.67
C MET A 446 -36.41 7.91 -17.06
N GLU A 447 -36.30 7.04 -18.06
CA GLU A 447 -36.70 7.31 -19.44
C GLU A 447 -37.30 6.03 -20.04
N GLN A 448 -38.51 6.13 -20.59
CA GLN A 448 -39.29 4.99 -21.13
C GLN A 448 -39.38 3.77 -20.17
N GLY A 449 -39.44 4.02 -18.86
CA GLY A 449 -39.54 2.97 -17.83
C GLY A 449 -38.19 2.36 -17.38
N HIS A 450 -37.08 2.70 -18.04
CA HIS A 450 -35.74 2.24 -17.70
C HIS A 450 -34.88 3.37 -17.09
N HIS A 451 -33.74 3.02 -16.48
CA HIS A 451 -32.75 4.01 -16.07
C HIS A 451 -32.17 4.69 -17.33
N LYS A 452 -32.24 6.03 -17.42
CA LYS A 452 -31.60 6.79 -18.48
C LYS A 452 -30.09 6.59 -18.36
N ALA A 453 -29.50 5.95 -19.36
CA ALA A 453 -28.09 5.59 -19.36
C ALA A 453 -27.36 6.14 -20.59
N SER A 454 -26.04 6.18 -20.53
CA SER A 454 -25.19 6.63 -21.64
C SER A 454 -23.83 5.96 -21.61
N ILE A 455 -23.14 5.98 -22.74
CA ILE A 455 -21.72 5.63 -22.84
C ILE A 455 -20.94 6.95 -22.94
N VAL A 456 -20.00 7.18 -22.02
CA VAL A 456 -19.21 8.42 -21.95
C VAL A 456 -17.70 8.10 -21.90
N PRO A 457 -16.83 8.94 -22.46
CA PRO A 457 -15.39 8.87 -22.21
C PRO A 457 -15.08 8.96 -20.71
N ILE A 458 -14.11 8.19 -20.20
CA ILE A 458 -13.72 8.27 -18.77
C ILE A 458 -13.21 9.67 -18.39
N SER A 459 -12.63 10.40 -19.33
CA SER A 459 -12.18 11.79 -19.17
C SER A 459 -13.29 12.78 -18.78
N TYR A 460 -14.58 12.41 -18.93
CA TYR A 460 -15.71 13.23 -18.48
C TYR A 460 -16.16 12.91 -17.04
N ILE A 461 -15.61 11.86 -16.41
CA ILE A 461 -15.88 11.49 -15.01
C ILE A 461 -14.86 12.20 -14.11
N THR A 462 -15.26 13.33 -13.53
CA THR A 462 -14.34 14.22 -12.79
C THR A 462 -14.00 13.74 -11.37
N GLN A 463 -14.95 13.16 -10.63
CA GLN A 463 -14.73 12.74 -9.25
C GLN A 463 -15.72 11.68 -8.75
N SER A 464 -15.35 10.94 -7.69
CA SER A 464 -16.29 10.18 -6.86
C SER A 464 -16.93 11.08 -5.80
N ILE A 465 -18.25 10.95 -5.59
CA ILE A 465 -18.98 11.66 -4.54
C ILE A 465 -19.47 10.69 -3.44
N HIS A 466 -19.84 11.23 -2.27
CA HIS A 466 -20.54 10.46 -1.24
C HIS A 466 -22.06 10.62 -1.42
N LEU A 467 -22.79 9.50 -1.35
CA LEU A 467 -24.25 9.47 -1.39
C LEU A 467 -24.79 9.10 0.00
N TYR A 468 -25.52 10.01 0.62
CA TYR A 468 -26.22 9.73 1.87
C TYR A 468 -27.58 9.10 1.54
N LEU A 469 -27.83 7.89 2.05
CA LEU A 469 -29.07 7.15 1.79
C LEU A 469 -30.25 7.85 2.46
N LYS A 470 -31.36 8.09 1.73
CA LYS A 470 -32.62 8.50 2.39
C LYS A 470 -33.43 7.25 2.78
N PHE A 471 -33.49 6.99 4.07
CA PHE A 471 -34.41 6.03 4.70
C PHE A 471 -35.37 6.75 5.67
N GLY A 472 -36.28 6.00 6.31
CA GLY A 472 -37.16 6.50 7.35
C GLY A 472 -36.46 6.57 8.72
N PRO A 473 -37.20 6.44 9.85
CA PRO A 473 -36.60 6.39 11.18
C PRO A 473 -35.57 5.26 11.39
N PHE A 474 -35.65 4.20 10.59
CA PHE A 474 -34.73 3.07 10.60
C PHE A 474 -34.30 2.68 9.18
N ALA A 475 -33.06 2.22 9.01
CA ALA A 475 -32.56 1.69 7.75
C ALA A 475 -33.13 0.28 7.50
N PRO A 476 -33.66 -0.04 6.30
CA PRO A 476 -34.20 -1.36 5.99
C PRO A 476 -33.16 -2.48 6.17
N PRO A 477 -33.39 -3.52 7.01
CA PRO A 477 -32.39 -4.57 7.28
C PRO A 477 -31.95 -5.39 6.06
N LYS A 478 -32.72 -5.34 4.97
CA LYS A 478 -32.39 -6.00 3.69
C LYS A 478 -31.31 -5.28 2.86
N TRP A 479 -31.03 -4.00 3.13
CA TRP A 479 -30.06 -3.22 2.37
C TRP A 479 -28.62 -3.67 2.68
N LYS A 480 -27.93 -4.22 1.68
CA LYS A 480 -26.50 -4.60 1.77
C LYS A 480 -25.66 -3.60 0.97
N SER A 481 -24.40 -3.42 1.35
CA SER A 481 -23.47 -2.51 0.64
C SER A 481 -23.37 -2.76 -0.88
N ALA A 482 -23.52 -4.02 -1.31
CA ALA A 482 -23.54 -4.40 -2.72
C ALA A 482 -24.88 -4.13 -3.45
N SER A 483 -26.00 -4.07 -2.73
CA SER A 483 -27.36 -3.95 -3.31
C SER A 483 -28.00 -2.59 -3.11
N VAL A 484 -27.56 -1.79 -2.14
CA VAL A 484 -28.26 -0.57 -1.69
C VAL A 484 -28.39 0.53 -2.76
N LEU A 485 -27.52 0.54 -3.79
CA LEU A 485 -27.66 1.44 -4.95
C LEU A 485 -28.74 0.98 -5.95
N ASN A 486 -29.32 -0.21 -5.76
CA ASN A 486 -30.53 -0.69 -6.42
C ASN A 486 -31.74 -0.56 -5.49
N ASP A 487 -31.55 -0.84 -4.19
CA ASP A 487 -32.65 -0.92 -3.21
C ASP A 487 -33.13 0.44 -2.66
N CYS A 488 -32.38 1.52 -2.93
CA CYS A 488 -32.66 2.87 -2.48
C CYS A 488 -32.87 3.81 -3.67
N ASN A 489 -34.04 4.46 -3.74
CA ASN A 489 -34.45 5.29 -4.88
C ASN A 489 -34.20 6.80 -4.65
N VAL A 490 -33.66 7.19 -3.50
CA VAL A 490 -33.46 8.60 -3.12
C VAL A 490 -32.17 8.75 -2.32
N PHE A 491 -31.30 9.64 -2.79
CA PHE A 491 -30.03 9.94 -2.14
C PHE A 491 -29.93 11.44 -1.88
N TYR A 492 -29.24 11.82 -0.81
CA TYR A 492 -28.80 13.18 -0.57
C TYR A 492 -27.33 13.32 -0.96
N VAL A 493 -27.00 14.42 -1.64
CA VAL A 493 -25.64 14.83 -1.99
C VAL A 493 -25.30 16.10 -1.23
N ASN A 494 -24.12 16.14 -0.61
CA ASN A 494 -23.61 17.31 0.07
C ASN A 494 -22.81 18.20 -0.91
N PRO A 495 -23.29 19.40 -1.28
CA PRO A 495 -22.59 20.29 -2.22
C PRO A 495 -21.38 21.01 -1.62
N PHE A 496 -21.15 20.87 -0.31
CA PHE A 496 -19.97 21.40 0.39
C PHE A 496 -18.88 20.32 0.55
N SER A 497 -19.25 19.04 0.51
CA SER A 497 -18.31 17.91 0.64
C SER A 497 -17.60 17.57 -0.68
N ASN A 498 -16.59 18.37 -1.01
CA ASN A 498 -15.54 17.94 -1.92
C ASN A 498 -14.62 16.92 -1.21
N ARG A 499 -14.02 15.98 -1.94
CA ARG A 499 -13.03 15.01 -1.43
C ARG A 499 -11.58 15.39 -1.70
N PHE A 500 -11.31 16.24 -2.69
CA PHE A 500 -9.98 16.82 -2.92
C PHE A 500 -9.39 17.64 -1.75
N PRO A 501 -10.16 18.31 -0.87
CA PRO A 501 -9.60 18.96 0.32
C PRO A 501 -8.84 18.03 1.26
N TYR A 502 -9.02 16.71 1.15
CA TYR A 502 -8.30 15.70 1.91
C TYR A 502 -7.05 15.14 1.19
N SER A 503 -6.79 15.52 -0.06
CA SER A 503 -5.45 15.42 -0.66
C SER A 503 -4.65 16.66 -0.27
N THR A 504 -5.20 17.86 -0.53
CA THR A 504 -4.55 19.18 -0.40
C THR A 504 -4.21 19.66 1.02
N VAL A 505 -3.99 18.73 1.96
CA VAL A 505 -3.40 18.92 3.30
C VAL A 505 -1.98 18.34 3.36
N TYR A 506 -1.44 17.88 2.21
CA TYR A 506 -0.07 17.40 2.03
C TYR A 506 0.69 18.16 0.94
#